data_AF-J0EWQ4-F1
#
_entry.id   AF-J0EWQ4-F1
#
_cell.length_a   1.000
_cell.length_b   1.000
_cell.length_c   1.000
_cell.angle_alpha   90.00
_cell.angle_beta   90.00
_cell.angle_gamma   90.00
#
_symmetry.space_group_name_H-M   'P 1'
#
loop_
_entity.id
_entity.type
_entity.pdbx_description
1 polymer ?
#
loop_
_entity_poly.entity_id
_entity_poly.type
_entity_poly.pdbx_seq_one_letter_code
_entity_poly.pdbx_strand_id
1 'polypeptide(L)'
;MREKFVYVEGESDKIFLTILNEVKNLGLKDSNIINCGSKDKLSKEAESIKGNLKAKDIYIVFDSDNQTKETKIQEIKKQLQENTKQEHRLNDEEFNQIKIFLLPENDETKHHPNYCELEPLLEKKIKRFTQASANITIRFLMKSNKSNLSNQNKKNALNVGYNPISRFLFV
;
A
#
# COMPACT_ATOMS: atom_id res chain seq x y z
N MET A 1 0.44 8.16 20.43
CA MET A 1 -0.19 7.28 19.42
C MET A 1 0.63 6.00 19.39
N ARG A 2 0.02 4.81 19.48
CA ARG A 2 0.77 3.56 19.39
C ARG A 2 1.38 3.43 18.00
N GLU A 3 2.58 2.87 17.94
CA GLU A 3 3.24 2.59 16.67
C GLU A 3 2.46 1.52 15.92
N LYS A 4 2.34 1.67 14.60
CA LYS A 4 1.58 0.76 13.73
C LYS A 4 2.55 -0.13 12.97
N PHE A 5 2.26 -1.43 12.93
CA PHE A 5 2.96 -2.42 12.12
C PHE A 5 1.97 -3.00 11.11
N VAL A 6 2.39 -3.07 9.85
CA VAL A 6 1.55 -3.53 8.75
C VAL A 6 2.22 -4.71 8.09
N TYR A 7 1.53 -5.84 8.01
CA TYR A 7 1.98 -7.05 7.35
C TYR A 7 1.23 -7.18 6.02
N VAL A 8 1.98 -7.33 4.94
CA VAL A 8 1.45 -7.45 3.57
C VAL A 8 1.88 -8.76 2.93
N GLU A 9 1.11 -9.23 1.97
CA GLU A 9 1.36 -10.51 1.31
C GLU A 9 2.62 -10.48 0.44
N GLY A 10 2.75 -9.45 -0.40
CA GLY A 10 3.77 -9.33 -1.42
C GLY A 10 4.44 -7.95 -1.50
N GLU A 11 5.39 -7.85 -2.43
CA GLU A 11 6.14 -6.62 -2.65
C GLU A 11 5.31 -5.54 -3.35
N SER A 12 4.39 -5.95 -4.25
CA SER A 12 3.44 -5.04 -4.89
C SER A 12 2.58 -4.31 -3.86
N ASP A 13 2.04 -5.04 -2.87
CA ASP A 13 1.26 -4.50 -1.76
C ASP A 13 2.06 -3.51 -0.93
N LYS A 14 3.33 -3.85 -0.63
CA LYS A 14 4.23 -2.99 0.11
C LYS A 14 4.45 -1.66 -0.61
N ILE A 15 4.73 -1.71 -1.91
CA ILE A 15 4.91 -0.53 -2.75
C ILE A 15 3.63 0.29 -2.78
N PHE A 16 2.47 -0.35 -2.97
CA PHE A 16 1.18 0.32 -2.98
C PHE A 16 0.89 1.04 -1.66
N LEU A 17 1.11 0.39 -0.52
CA LEU A 17 0.92 1.00 0.80
C LEU A 17 1.91 2.12 1.08
N THR A 18 3.15 2.01 0.60
CA THR A 18 4.15 3.07 0.74
C THR A 18 3.68 4.33 0.01
N ILE A 19 3.25 4.19 -1.24
CA ILE A 19 2.68 5.31 -2.03
C ILE A 19 1.41 5.86 -1.35
N LEU A 20 0.53 4.99 -0.86
CA LEU A 20 -0.69 5.41 -0.17
C LEU A 20 -0.37 6.19 1.11
N ASN A 21 0.65 5.75 1.86
CA ASN A 21 1.13 6.40 3.08
C ASN A 21 1.66 7.81 2.78
N GLU A 22 2.43 8.00 1.71
CA GLU A 22 2.91 9.33 1.27
C GLU A 22 1.76 10.24 0.86
N VAL A 23 0.83 9.74 0.04
CA VAL A 23 -0.29 10.54 -0.50
C VAL A 23 -1.31 10.91 0.58
N LYS A 24 -1.58 10.00 1.52
CA LYS A 24 -2.59 10.20 2.57
C LYS A 24 -1.99 10.61 3.92
N ASN A 25 -0.67 10.70 4.02
CA ASN A 25 0.06 11.00 5.24
C ASN A 25 -0.40 10.13 6.43
N LEU A 26 -0.42 8.79 6.24
CA LEU A 26 -0.95 7.85 7.24
C LEU A 26 -0.04 7.72 8.48
N GLY A 27 1.16 8.32 8.42
CA GLY A 27 2.15 8.32 9.51
C GLY A 27 2.75 6.93 9.75
N LEU A 28 2.71 6.04 8.76
CA LEU A 28 3.40 4.75 8.81
C LEU A 28 4.88 4.97 8.52
N LYS A 29 5.74 4.25 9.22
CA LYS A 29 7.16 4.16 8.87
C LYS A 29 7.33 3.02 7.88
N ASP A 30 8.12 3.22 6.83
CA ASP A 30 8.38 2.18 5.82
C ASP A 30 9.01 0.91 6.44
N SER A 31 9.82 1.08 7.49
CA SER A 31 10.40 -0.02 8.28
C SER A 31 9.36 -0.91 8.98
N ASN A 32 8.14 -0.39 9.16
CA ASN A 32 7.05 -1.08 9.84
C ASN A 32 6.07 -1.74 8.85
N ILE A 33 6.33 -1.62 7.53
CA ILE A 33 5.60 -2.33 6.48
C ILE A 33 6.41 -3.59 6.12
N ILE A 34 5.95 -4.72 6.65
CA ILE A 34 6.61 -6.02 6.58
C ILE A 34 5.99 -6.83 5.45
N ASN A 35 6.81 -7.22 4.49
CA ASN A 35 6.42 -8.12 3.41
C ASN A 35 6.61 -9.58 3.87
N CYS A 36 5.52 -10.35 3.94
CA CYS A 36 5.55 -11.76 4.32
C CYS A 36 6.09 -12.66 3.20
N GLY A 37 6.14 -12.17 1.95
CA GLY A 37 6.75 -12.81 0.80
C GLY A 37 5.92 -13.94 0.18
N SER A 38 4.65 -14.10 0.60
CA SER A 38 3.58 -14.94 0.02
C SER A 38 2.45 -15.14 1.05
N LYS A 39 1.23 -15.45 0.60
CA LYS A 39 0.07 -15.77 1.46
C LYS A 39 0.35 -16.74 2.61
N ASP A 40 1.10 -17.82 2.38
CA ASP A 40 1.25 -18.91 3.37
C ASP A 40 2.37 -18.65 4.40
N LYS A 41 3.08 -17.52 4.29
CA LYS A 41 4.25 -17.22 5.12
C LYS A 41 3.94 -16.31 6.32
N LEU A 42 2.70 -15.86 6.49
CA LEU A 42 2.31 -15.06 7.67
C LEU A 42 2.58 -15.82 8.98
N SER A 43 2.44 -17.14 8.96
CA SER A 43 2.78 -18.02 10.10
C SER A 43 4.22 -17.86 10.62
N LYS A 44 5.17 -17.47 9.77
CA LYS A 44 6.57 -17.21 10.15
C LYS A 44 6.72 -15.92 10.94
N GLU A 45 5.83 -14.97 10.73
CA GLU A 45 5.80 -13.69 11.42
C GLU A 45 4.98 -13.73 12.72
N ALA A 46 4.37 -14.88 13.06
CA ALA A 46 3.50 -15.01 14.24
C ALA A 46 4.20 -14.63 15.56
N GLU A 47 5.48 -14.98 15.72
CA GLU A 47 6.29 -14.58 16.88
C GLU A 47 6.38 -13.04 17.00
N SER A 48 6.71 -12.39 15.88
CA SER A 48 6.82 -10.93 15.78
C SER A 48 5.48 -10.26 16.05
N ILE A 49 4.40 -10.77 15.44
CA ILE A 49 3.04 -10.27 15.65
C ILE A 49 2.66 -10.36 17.12
N LYS A 50 2.81 -11.54 17.74
CA LYS A 50 2.46 -11.78 19.14
C LYS A 50 3.27 -10.90 20.10
N GLY A 51 4.58 -10.75 19.84
CA GLY A 51 5.45 -9.87 20.62
C GLY A 51 5.03 -8.40 20.54
N ASN A 52 4.64 -7.94 19.35
CA ASN A 52 4.29 -6.54 19.09
C ASN A 52 2.88 -6.15 19.57
N LEU A 53 1.93 -7.10 19.64
CA LEU A 53 0.54 -6.84 20.07
C LEU A 53 0.43 -6.15 21.45
N LYS A 54 1.40 -6.35 22.33
CA LYS A 54 1.41 -5.74 23.68
C LYS A 54 1.56 -4.22 23.65
N ALA A 55 2.24 -3.67 22.63
CA ALA A 55 2.66 -2.27 22.61
C ALA A 55 2.27 -1.53 21.32
N LYS A 56 1.94 -2.26 20.26
CA LYS A 56 1.77 -1.74 18.90
C LYS A 56 0.44 -2.18 18.33
N ASP A 57 -0.08 -1.36 17.42
CA ASP A 57 -1.27 -1.70 16.66
C ASP A 57 -0.85 -2.52 15.43
N ILE A 58 -1.43 -3.70 15.26
CA ILE A 58 -1.10 -4.61 14.16
C ILE A 58 -2.18 -4.57 13.09
N TYR A 59 -1.72 -4.44 11.85
CA TYR A 59 -2.55 -4.41 10.65
C TYR A 59 -2.08 -5.52 9.70
N ILE A 60 -3.02 -6.23 9.10
CA ILE A 60 -2.75 -7.21 8.03
C ILE A 60 -3.49 -6.74 6.79
N VAL A 61 -2.80 -6.59 5.67
CA VAL A 61 -3.36 -6.13 4.39
C VAL A 61 -3.07 -7.16 3.32
N PHE A 62 -4.07 -7.98 3.00
CA PHE A 62 -3.94 -9.12 2.08
C PHE A 62 -4.94 -8.99 0.95
N ASP A 63 -4.68 -9.65 -0.19
CA ASP A 63 -5.63 -9.66 -1.29
C ASP A 63 -6.82 -10.58 -1.00
N SER A 64 -7.97 -10.28 -1.60
CA SER A 64 -9.21 -11.03 -1.38
C SER A 64 -9.20 -12.42 -2.04
N ASP A 65 -8.34 -12.64 -3.04
CA ASP A 65 -8.24 -13.89 -3.81
C ASP A 65 -9.58 -14.43 -4.34
N ASN A 66 -10.55 -13.55 -4.59
CA ASN A 66 -11.92 -13.93 -5.01
C ASN A 66 -12.67 -14.76 -3.94
N GLN A 67 -12.19 -14.77 -2.71
CA GLN A 67 -12.81 -15.41 -1.57
C GLN A 67 -13.66 -14.41 -0.79
N THR A 68 -14.66 -14.90 -0.04
CA THR A 68 -15.39 -14.07 0.91
C THR A 68 -14.45 -13.61 2.03
N LYS A 69 -14.76 -12.46 2.63
CA LYS A 69 -13.99 -11.89 3.73
C LYS A 69 -13.84 -12.87 4.89
N GLU A 70 -14.90 -13.59 5.21
CA GLU A 70 -14.93 -14.61 6.27
C GLU A 70 -13.94 -15.72 5.98
N THR A 71 -13.92 -16.23 4.75
CA THR A 71 -13.03 -17.31 4.33
C THR A 71 -11.56 -16.89 4.49
N LYS A 72 -11.23 -15.68 4.01
CA LYS A 72 -9.86 -15.17 4.09
C LYS A 72 -9.44 -14.86 5.53
N ILE A 73 -10.35 -14.34 6.37
CA ILE A 73 -10.10 -14.14 7.80
C ILE A 73 -9.86 -15.49 8.50
N GLN A 74 -10.62 -16.54 8.18
CA GLN A 74 -10.37 -17.88 8.74
C GLN A 74 -9.02 -18.46 8.30
N GLU A 75 -8.60 -18.22 7.05
CA GLU A 75 -7.28 -18.62 6.56
C GLU A 75 -6.16 -17.92 7.37
N ILE A 76 -6.26 -16.61 7.54
CA ILE A 76 -5.31 -15.82 8.36
C ILE A 76 -5.32 -16.31 9.82
N LYS A 77 -6.51 -16.57 10.38
CA LYS A 77 -6.66 -17.13 11.73
C LYS A 77 -5.94 -18.46 11.88
N LYS A 78 -6.14 -19.38 10.93
CA LYS A 78 -5.45 -20.67 10.90
C LYS A 78 -3.93 -20.51 10.83
N GLN A 79 -3.43 -19.57 10.03
CA GLN A 79 -1.99 -19.32 9.95
C GLN A 79 -1.38 -18.84 11.28
N LEU A 80 -2.10 -17.98 12.03
CA LEU A 80 -1.62 -17.39 13.28
C LEU A 80 -1.90 -18.24 14.53
N GLN A 81 -2.89 -19.14 14.48
CA GLN A 81 -3.30 -19.95 15.63
C GLN A 81 -2.95 -21.44 15.49
N GLU A 82 -2.89 -22.00 14.28
CA GLU A 82 -2.66 -23.45 14.08
C GLU A 82 -1.28 -23.74 13.46
N ASN A 83 -0.94 -23.04 12.37
CA ASN A 83 0.24 -23.33 11.54
C ASN A 83 1.56 -22.77 12.11
N THR A 84 1.54 -22.17 13.29
CA THR A 84 2.74 -21.68 13.99
C THR A 84 3.11 -22.56 15.17
N LYS A 85 4.34 -22.40 15.68
CA LYS A 85 4.81 -23.12 16.87
C LYS A 85 3.91 -22.80 18.07
N GLN A 86 3.71 -23.80 18.94
CA GLN A 86 2.74 -23.71 20.05
C GLN A 86 2.92 -22.48 20.95
N GLU A 87 4.16 -22.05 21.16
CA GLU A 87 4.52 -20.85 21.94
C GLU A 87 4.08 -19.52 21.29
N HIS A 88 4.05 -19.45 19.96
CA HIS A 88 3.73 -18.26 19.18
C HIS A 88 2.28 -18.22 18.70
N ARG A 89 1.48 -19.25 18.99
CA ARG A 89 0.05 -19.27 18.64
C ARG A 89 -0.67 -18.12 19.33
N LEU A 90 -1.44 -17.37 18.54
CA LEU A 90 -2.31 -16.35 19.08
C LEU A 90 -3.55 -17.00 19.69
N ASN A 91 -4.06 -16.43 20.78
CA ASN A 91 -5.42 -16.74 21.26
C ASN A 91 -6.45 -15.86 20.54
N ASP A 92 -7.74 -16.08 20.80
CA ASP A 92 -8.81 -15.31 20.15
C ASP A 92 -8.82 -13.83 20.57
N GLU A 93 -8.47 -13.50 21.81
CA GLU A 93 -8.39 -12.11 22.28
C GLU A 93 -7.23 -11.34 21.62
N GLU A 94 -6.08 -11.99 21.45
CA GLU A 94 -4.90 -11.48 20.73
C GLU A 94 -5.23 -11.30 19.25
N PHE A 95 -5.91 -12.27 18.64
CA PHE A 95 -6.32 -12.20 17.25
C PHE A 95 -7.32 -11.06 16.99
N ASN A 96 -8.30 -10.87 17.89
CA ASN A 96 -9.29 -9.80 17.77
C ASN A 96 -8.70 -8.39 17.90
N GLN A 97 -7.48 -8.25 18.42
CA GLN A 97 -6.76 -6.97 18.44
C GLN A 97 -6.14 -6.61 17.08
N ILE A 98 -5.97 -7.58 16.19
CA ILE A 98 -5.41 -7.37 14.86
C ILE A 98 -6.49 -6.81 13.93
N LYS A 99 -6.14 -5.77 13.16
CA LYS A 99 -7.03 -5.21 12.14
C LYS A 99 -6.68 -5.78 10.77
N ILE A 100 -7.61 -6.53 10.18
CA ILE A 100 -7.43 -7.16 8.88
C ILE A 100 -8.15 -6.33 7.81
N PHE A 101 -7.42 -5.95 6.77
CA PHE A 101 -7.92 -5.29 5.58
C PHE A 101 -7.71 -6.21 4.38
N LEU A 102 -8.74 -6.37 3.57
CA LEU A 102 -8.67 -7.15 2.35
C LEU A 102 -8.74 -6.23 1.14
N LEU A 103 -7.86 -6.44 0.16
CA LEU A 103 -7.81 -5.65 -1.06
C LEU A 103 -8.24 -6.50 -2.28
N PRO A 104 -9.20 -6.02 -3.08
CA PRO A 104 -10.22 -5.02 -2.74
C PRO A 104 -11.16 -5.47 -1.61
N GLU A 105 -11.80 -4.48 -0.99
CA GLU A 105 -12.80 -4.68 0.07
C GLU A 105 -13.96 -5.52 -0.49
N ASN A 106 -14.12 -6.72 0.05
CA ASN A 106 -15.08 -7.71 -0.41
C ASN A 106 -16.20 -7.89 0.64
N ASP A 107 -17.32 -7.21 0.40
CA ASP A 107 -18.48 -7.18 1.31
C ASP A 107 -19.66 -8.06 0.82
N GLU A 108 -19.42 -8.92 -0.17
CA GLU A 108 -20.33 -9.91 -0.79
C GLU A 108 -21.32 -9.48 -1.89
N THR A 109 -21.29 -10.25 -3.00
CA THR A 109 -22.40 -10.92 -3.75
C THR A 109 -22.10 -11.02 -5.26
N LYS A 110 -21.26 -10.14 -5.81
CA LYS A 110 -20.80 -10.22 -7.22
C LYS A 110 -19.37 -9.74 -7.37
N HIS A 111 -18.43 -10.68 -7.41
CA HIS A 111 -17.08 -10.39 -7.88
C HIS A 111 -17.02 -10.49 -9.38
N HIS A 112 -16.34 -9.51 -9.96
CA HIS A 112 -15.81 -9.70 -11.28
C HIS A 112 -14.46 -10.39 -11.09
N PRO A 113 -14.25 -11.62 -11.60
CA PRO A 113 -13.03 -12.41 -11.36
C PRO A 113 -11.74 -11.64 -11.71
N ASN A 114 -11.85 -10.66 -12.61
CA ASN A 114 -10.73 -9.82 -13.03
C ASN A 114 -10.31 -8.72 -12.04
N TYR A 115 -10.92 -8.58 -10.85
CA TYR A 115 -10.62 -7.49 -9.91
C TYR A 115 -10.40 -8.01 -8.48
N CYS A 116 -9.82 -9.19 -8.32
CA CYS A 116 -9.66 -9.81 -7.00
C CYS A 116 -8.32 -9.49 -6.33
N GLU A 117 -7.41 -8.90 -7.10
CA GLU A 117 -6.03 -8.56 -6.74
C GLU A 117 -5.79 -7.05 -6.95
N LEU A 118 -4.74 -6.52 -6.34
CA LEU A 118 -4.31 -5.13 -6.49
C LEU A 118 -3.90 -4.78 -7.92
N GLU A 119 -3.15 -5.65 -8.61
CA GLU A 119 -2.56 -5.35 -9.91
C GLU A 119 -3.62 -5.09 -11.00
N PRO A 120 -4.67 -5.92 -11.17
CA PRO A 120 -5.72 -5.67 -12.15
C PRO A 120 -6.53 -4.40 -11.86
N LEU A 121 -6.69 -4.04 -10.58
CA LEU A 121 -7.36 -2.81 -10.17
C LEU A 121 -6.55 -1.57 -10.51
N LEU A 122 -5.23 -1.63 -10.28
CA LEU A 122 -4.29 -0.58 -10.67
C LEU A 122 -4.26 -0.44 -12.19
N GLU A 123 -4.18 -1.54 -12.94
CA GLU A 123 -4.15 -1.51 -14.40
C GLU A 123 -5.43 -0.89 -14.99
N LYS A 124 -6.62 -1.25 -14.47
CA LYS A 124 -7.88 -0.64 -14.91
C LYS A 124 -7.95 0.84 -14.59
N LYS A 125 -7.54 1.24 -13.38
CA LYS A 125 -7.51 2.66 -13.00
C LYS A 125 -6.53 3.38 -13.91
N ILE A 126 -5.33 2.86 -14.16
CA ILE A 126 -4.34 3.43 -15.08
C ILE A 126 -4.91 3.52 -16.49
N LYS A 127 -5.61 2.51 -17.01
CA LYS A 127 -6.27 2.53 -18.34
C LYS A 127 -7.38 3.58 -18.43
N ARG A 128 -8.19 3.73 -17.38
CA ARG A 128 -9.19 4.81 -17.28
C ARG A 128 -8.53 6.18 -17.15
N PHE A 129 -7.45 6.26 -16.38
CA PHE A 129 -6.63 7.45 -16.26
C PHE A 129 -5.98 7.77 -17.59
N THR A 130 -5.42 6.84 -18.36
CA THR A 130 -4.79 7.09 -19.67
C THR A 130 -5.81 7.49 -20.74
N GLN A 131 -7.05 6.97 -20.69
CA GLN A 131 -8.15 7.52 -21.49
C GLN A 131 -8.52 8.95 -21.08
N ALA A 132 -8.54 9.26 -19.77
CA ALA A 132 -8.80 10.62 -19.27
C ALA A 132 -7.59 11.57 -19.40
N SER A 133 -6.38 11.03 -19.39
CA SER A 133 -5.09 11.71 -19.31
C SER A 133 -4.38 11.76 -20.65
N ALA A 134 -4.88 11.12 -21.70
CA ALA A 134 -4.60 11.53 -23.07
C ALA A 134 -4.88 13.04 -23.25
N ASN A 135 -5.87 13.60 -22.54
CA ASN A 135 -6.17 15.04 -22.58
C ASN A 135 -5.36 15.90 -21.59
N ILE A 136 -4.79 15.33 -20.53
CA ILE A 136 -4.07 16.08 -19.47
C ILE A 136 -2.56 15.89 -19.55
N THR A 137 -2.08 14.67 -19.79
CA THR A 137 -0.66 14.34 -19.98
C THR A 137 -0.12 14.93 -21.28
N ILE A 138 -0.88 14.95 -22.39
CA ILE A 138 -0.48 15.72 -23.59
C ILE A 138 -0.43 17.22 -23.27
N ARG A 139 -1.36 17.75 -22.47
CA ARG A 139 -1.37 19.18 -22.09
C ARG A 139 -0.22 19.55 -21.15
N PHE A 140 0.20 18.64 -20.28
CA PHE A 140 1.33 18.81 -19.37
C PHE A 140 2.67 18.66 -20.12
N LEU A 141 2.82 17.66 -21.00
CA LEU A 141 3.99 17.52 -21.87
C LEU A 141 4.13 18.69 -22.88
N MET A 142 3.03 19.16 -23.49
CA MET A 142 3.04 20.31 -24.41
C MET A 142 3.35 21.63 -23.71
N LYS A 143 2.97 21.82 -22.43
CA LYS A 143 3.38 22.98 -21.63
C LYS A 143 4.87 22.92 -21.27
N SER A 144 5.38 21.75 -20.88
CA SER A 144 6.80 21.55 -20.54
C SER A 144 7.74 21.72 -21.74
N ASN A 145 7.29 21.40 -22.95
CA ASN A 145 8.09 21.62 -24.17
C ASN A 145 8.11 23.07 -24.65
N LYS A 146 7.08 23.89 -24.36
CA LYS A 146 7.11 25.34 -24.66
C LYS A 146 8.09 26.10 -23.74
N SER A 147 8.22 25.69 -22.47
CA SER A 147 9.19 26.27 -21.54
C SER A 147 10.64 25.85 -21.83
N ASN A 148 10.86 24.65 -22.38
CA ASN A 148 12.20 24.17 -22.70
C ASN A 148 12.77 24.78 -24.00
N LEU A 149 11.93 25.16 -24.97
CA LEU A 149 12.38 25.89 -26.16
C LEU A 149 12.80 27.34 -25.84
N SER A 150 12.18 27.97 -24.83
CA SER A 150 12.53 29.31 -24.36
C SER A 150 13.83 29.34 -23.55
N ASN A 151 14.16 28.26 -22.84
CA ASN A 151 15.32 28.23 -21.92
C ASN A 151 16.63 27.78 -22.57
N GLN A 152 16.60 27.18 -23.77
CA GLN A 152 17.83 26.96 -24.53
C GLN A 152 18.40 28.26 -25.13
N ASN A 153 17.58 29.28 -25.36
CA ASN A 153 18.04 30.59 -25.83
C ASN A 153 18.50 31.57 -24.72
N LYS A 154 18.45 31.17 -23.44
CA LYS A 154 18.89 32.01 -22.30
C LYS A 154 20.08 31.46 -21.52
N LYS A 155 20.67 30.33 -21.91
CA LYS A 155 21.86 29.76 -21.26
C LYS A 155 23.19 30.48 -21.59
N ASN A 156 23.14 31.64 -22.25
CA ASN A 156 24.30 32.49 -22.51
C ASN A 156 24.42 33.71 -21.58
N ALA A 157 23.73 33.74 -20.43
CA ALA A 157 23.92 34.85 -19.50
C ALA A 157 23.76 34.46 -18.02
N LEU A 158 24.91 34.44 -17.36
CA LEU A 158 25.15 34.89 -15.97
C LEU A 158 24.76 33.99 -14.79
N ASN A 159 25.81 33.49 -14.15
CA ASN A 159 25.94 33.23 -12.72
C ASN A 159 25.37 34.38 -11.87
N VAL A 160 24.42 34.10 -10.98
CA VAL A 160 24.41 34.60 -9.59
C VAL A 160 23.45 33.74 -8.77
N GLY A 161 23.87 33.35 -7.55
CA GLY A 161 23.15 32.39 -6.71
C GLY A 161 21.79 32.88 -6.20
N TYR A 162 20.86 31.95 -6.01
CA TYR A 162 19.75 32.03 -5.05
C TYR A 162 19.12 30.63 -4.91
N ASN A 163 19.03 30.14 -3.67
CA ASN A 163 18.26 28.95 -3.29
C ASN A 163 16.81 29.37 -3.01
N PRO A 164 15.79 28.58 -3.40
CA PRO A 164 14.71 28.36 -2.43
C PRO A 164 14.13 26.94 -2.45
N ILE A 165 14.22 26.30 -1.29
CA ILE A 165 13.16 25.46 -0.72
C ILE A 165 11.94 26.36 -0.45
N SER A 166 10.74 25.97 -0.90
CA SER A 166 9.39 26.33 -0.40
C SER A 166 8.37 26.57 -1.53
N ARG A 167 7.11 26.13 -1.28
CA ARG A 167 5.95 25.94 -2.19
C ARG A 167 6.04 24.63 -2.98
N PHE A 168 5.26 23.60 -2.68
CA PHE A 168 3.80 23.63 -2.64
C PHE A 168 3.23 22.69 -1.56
N LEU A 169 2.59 23.30 -0.57
CA LEU A 169 1.51 22.74 0.24
C LEU A 169 0.28 23.62 -0.09
N PHE A 170 -0.90 23.01 -0.19
CA PHE A 170 -2.21 23.57 -0.61
C PHE A 170 -2.29 23.83 -2.13
N VAL A 171 -3.15 23.14 -2.89
CA VAL A 171 -4.62 23.07 -2.85
C VAL A 171 -5.12 21.70 -3.32
#